data_AF-A0AAJ7JD79-F1
#
_entry.id   AF-A0AAJ7JD79-F1
#
_cell.length_a   1.000
_cell.length_b   1.000
_cell.length_c   1.000
_cell.angle_alpha   90.00
_cell.angle_beta   90.00
_cell.angle_gamma   90.00
#
_symmetry.space_group_name_H-M   'P 1'
#
loop_
_entity.id
_entity.type
_entity.pdbx_description
1 polymer ?
#
loop_
_entity_poly.entity_id
_entity_poly.type
_entity_poly.pdbx_seq_one_letter_code
_entity_poly.pdbx_strand_id
1 'polypeptide(L)'
;MNTVEPKRFYSREVTARREAMEDRIKRKPGWVKEFRKMPANILGPTEFWKEFDKQADALYTAAKESNDFDALCTFAYQRDKGYRKFVVAHPERYWWYYKHRPPEKRCSYEIIPEHCPCRLYLDLEYLIEMNPSHDGSSMTNMVIEIFCAYLLARWSVPCNKYNVINLDSSTSEKFSRHLVFNVKHVAFKDNYHVGRLVKRVCQDILDYLAFEETSLDILNSFDRTELQRLIVETKNGKRLFIDTSVYTKNRQFRVYDSTKWGKRSNFTLSVDCKYIPSVEYKDEQLAIFLDSLVSYFVVRRDLVILEYSDCEDGAPNVKRFKPLPRRSVDREEDHSSSKYPLLNKHVRDLTQPGKVRSCKTLESRKLLVYETSGYRYCENVGRCHQSNNVYWVVDLKAKRLYQKCHDQDCAGFKSEPKRLPEEVCFEIDEDGDSLLDSISLSQDLS
;
A
#
# COMPACT_ATOMS: atom_id res chain seq x y z
N MET A 1 -47.27 42.66 30.42
CA MET A 1 -46.59 41.47 29.87
C MET A 1 -45.97 41.86 28.54
N ASN A 2 -44.66 42.13 28.51
CA ASN A 2 -43.97 42.51 27.28
C ASN A 2 -43.49 41.25 26.55
N THR A 3 -44.08 40.98 25.40
CA THR A 3 -43.65 39.94 24.47
C THR A 3 -42.35 40.36 23.79
N VAL A 4 -41.25 39.67 24.11
CA VAL A 4 -39.95 39.85 23.47
C VAL A 4 -39.97 39.13 22.11
N GLU A 5 -39.83 39.88 21.02
CA GLU A 5 -39.68 39.31 19.67
C GLU A 5 -38.32 38.58 19.52
N PRO A 6 -38.29 37.35 18.96
CA PRO A 6 -37.09 36.55 18.85
C PRO A 6 -36.29 36.92 17.59
N LYS A 7 -35.81 38.16 17.49
CA LYS A 7 -35.00 38.63 16.34
C LYS A 7 -33.64 39.22 16.68
N ARG A 8 -33.09 38.99 17.87
CA ARG A 8 -31.76 39.51 18.25
C ARG A 8 -30.89 38.55 19.08
N PHE A 9 -30.84 37.26 18.72
CA PHE A 9 -29.96 36.32 19.44
C PHE A 9 -28.60 36.07 18.75
N TYR A 10 -28.44 36.41 17.46
CA TYR A 10 -27.18 36.22 16.74
C TYR A 10 -26.65 37.54 16.18
N SER A 11 -25.35 37.80 16.36
CA SER A 11 -24.69 38.99 15.81
C SER A 11 -24.71 38.92 14.27
N ARG A 12 -24.72 40.10 13.62
CA ARG A 12 -24.72 40.20 12.15
C ARG A 12 -23.58 39.40 11.49
N GLU A 13 -22.44 39.27 12.16
CA GLU A 13 -21.32 38.44 11.71
C GLU A 13 -21.62 36.94 11.69
N VAL A 14 -22.36 36.43 12.69
CA VAL A 14 -22.73 35.01 12.76
C VAL A 14 -23.77 34.68 11.69
N THR A 15 -24.72 35.58 11.44
CA THR A 15 -25.71 35.42 10.36
C THR A 15 -25.04 35.45 8.98
N ALA A 16 -24.12 36.38 8.75
CA ALA A 16 -23.37 36.47 7.49
C ALA A 16 -22.46 35.26 7.26
N ARG A 17 -21.82 34.72 8.31
CA ARG A 17 -21.04 33.46 8.20
C ARG A 17 -21.93 32.25 7.89
N ARG A 18 -23.13 32.19 8.47
CA ARG A 18 -24.09 31.13 8.19
C ARG A 18 -24.62 31.23 6.76
N GLU A 19 -24.97 32.42 6.31
CA GLU A 19 -25.40 32.68 4.93
C GLU A 19 -24.28 32.36 3.93
N ALA A 20 -23.04 32.77 4.19
CA ALA A 20 -21.89 32.42 3.35
C ALA A 20 -21.58 30.90 3.34
N MET A 21 -21.80 30.21 4.46
CA MET A 21 -21.67 28.75 4.54
C MET A 21 -22.80 28.03 3.81
N GLU A 22 -24.04 28.51 3.93
CA GLU A 22 -25.19 28.03 3.16
C GLU A 22 -25.01 28.29 1.66
N ASP A 23 -24.47 29.44 1.26
CA ASP A 23 -24.14 29.76 -0.13
C ASP A 23 -23.00 28.89 -0.67
N ARG A 24 -22.03 28.54 0.17
CA ARG A 24 -20.91 27.64 -0.18
C ARG A 24 -21.35 26.17 -0.25
N ILE A 25 -22.38 25.78 0.51
CA ILE A 25 -23.08 24.48 0.40
C ILE A 25 -23.97 24.46 -0.88
N LYS A 26 -24.55 25.60 -1.27
CA LYS A 26 -25.41 25.73 -2.46
C LYS A 26 -24.64 25.92 -3.78
N ARG A 27 -23.42 26.49 -3.76
CA ARG A 27 -22.54 26.62 -4.94
C ARG A 27 -21.96 25.26 -5.32
N LYS A 28 -22.76 24.49 -6.06
CA LYS A 28 -22.38 23.23 -6.69
C LYS A 28 -21.24 23.47 -7.71
N PRO A 29 -20.23 22.59 -7.78
CA PRO A 29 -19.36 22.53 -8.95
C PRO A 29 -20.22 22.28 -10.20
N GLY A 30 -20.10 23.11 -11.23
CA GLY A 30 -20.98 23.16 -12.40
C GLY A 30 -21.03 21.93 -13.32
N TRP A 31 -20.47 20.78 -12.90
CA TRP A 31 -20.37 19.55 -13.71
C TRP A 31 -21.33 18.43 -13.31
N VAL A 32 -22.10 18.56 -12.22
CA VAL A 32 -22.99 17.47 -11.74
C VAL A 32 -24.46 17.87 -11.91
N LYS A 33 -25.03 17.55 -13.08
CA LYS A 33 -26.48 17.44 -13.25
C LYS A 33 -26.89 16.07 -12.69
N GLU A 34 -27.62 16.08 -11.57
CA GLU A 34 -28.11 14.94 -10.77
C GLU A 34 -27.07 14.18 -9.92
N PHE A 35 -27.28 14.16 -8.60
CA PHE A 35 -26.61 13.24 -7.67
C PHE A 35 -27.15 11.83 -7.93
N ARG A 36 -26.53 11.10 -8.85
CA ARG A 36 -26.81 9.67 -9.02
C ARG A 36 -26.33 8.93 -7.77
N LYS A 37 -27.24 8.33 -6.99
CA LYS A 37 -26.91 7.36 -5.92
C LYS A 37 -27.10 5.95 -6.48
N MET A 38 -26.14 5.05 -6.23
CA MET A 38 -26.30 3.64 -6.62
C MET A 38 -27.54 3.06 -5.92
N PRO A 39 -28.48 2.42 -6.65
CA PRO A 39 -29.64 1.79 -6.04
C PRO A 39 -29.22 0.75 -4.99
N ALA A 40 -29.88 0.74 -3.84
CA ALA A 40 -29.66 -0.27 -2.82
C ALA A 40 -30.32 -1.59 -3.27
N ASN A 41 -29.59 -2.69 -3.14
CA ASN A 41 -30.08 -4.04 -3.37
C ASN A 41 -29.69 -4.89 -2.17
N ILE A 42 -30.61 -5.71 -1.64
CA ILE A 42 -30.37 -6.60 -0.50
C ILE A 42 -29.24 -7.60 -0.81
N LEU A 43 -29.12 -8.01 -2.07
CA LEU A 43 -28.04 -8.89 -2.57
C LEU A 43 -26.88 -8.10 -3.19
N GLY A 44 -26.92 -6.77 -3.09
CA GLY A 44 -25.90 -5.89 -3.65
C GLY A 44 -24.73 -5.65 -2.69
N PRO A 45 -23.66 -5.02 -3.17
CA PRO A 45 -22.49 -4.74 -2.35
C PRO A 45 -22.81 -3.77 -1.22
N THR A 46 -22.12 -3.93 -0.08
CA THR A 46 -22.21 -3.03 1.07
C THR A 46 -22.22 -1.54 0.70
N GLU A 47 -22.99 -0.73 1.44
CA GLU A 47 -23.07 0.72 1.26
C GLU A 47 -21.83 1.47 1.75
N PHE A 48 -20.85 0.78 2.32
CA PHE A 48 -19.66 1.39 2.90
C PHE A 48 -18.89 2.24 1.87
N TRP A 49 -18.74 3.53 2.20
CA TRP A 49 -17.93 4.48 1.45
C TRP A 49 -17.32 5.49 2.40
N LYS A 50 -15.99 5.55 2.47
CA LYS A 50 -15.29 6.54 3.31
C LYS A 50 -14.03 7.07 2.66
N GLU A 51 -13.87 8.39 2.67
CA GLU A 51 -12.69 9.07 2.13
C GLU A 51 -11.70 9.44 3.24
N PHE A 52 -10.41 9.45 2.89
CA PHE A 52 -9.30 9.71 3.78
C PHE A 52 -8.24 10.58 3.10
N ASP A 53 -7.54 11.36 3.91
CA ASP A 53 -6.35 12.12 3.50
C ASP A 53 -5.06 11.28 3.56
N LYS A 54 -5.05 10.21 4.37
CA LYS A 54 -3.87 9.36 4.57
C LYS A 54 -4.14 7.94 4.12
N GLN A 55 -3.19 7.38 3.37
CA GLN A 55 -3.25 5.99 2.90
C GLN A 55 -3.36 5.00 4.06
N ALA A 56 -2.61 5.22 5.15
CA ALA A 56 -2.61 4.34 6.31
C ALA A 56 -3.99 4.24 6.98
N ASP A 57 -4.69 5.38 7.11
CA ASP A 57 -6.03 5.40 7.73
C ASP A 57 -7.06 4.69 6.84
N ALA A 58 -6.91 4.81 5.51
CA ALA A 58 -7.74 4.10 4.55
C ALA A 58 -7.50 2.58 4.60
N LEU A 59 -6.23 2.14 4.55
CA LEU A 59 -5.89 0.72 4.64
C LEU A 59 -6.33 0.09 5.96
N TYR A 60 -6.13 0.79 7.08
CA TYR A 60 -6.64 0.37 8.39
C TYR A 60 -8.16 0.19 8.36
N THR A 61 -8.88 1.15 7.81
CA THR A 61 -10.35 1.07 7.74
C THR A 61 -10.80 -0.06 6.82
N ALA A 62 -10.14 -0.24 5.66
CA ALA A 62 -10.44 -1.34 4.76
C ALA A 62 -10.24 -2.70 5.46
N ALA A 63 -9.14 -2.89 6.19
CA ALA A 63 -8.87 -4.12 6.93
C ALA A 63 -9.88 -4.37 8.06
N LYS A 64 -10.25 -3.31 8.79
CA LYS A 64 -11.21 -3.38 9.91
C LYS A 64 -12.64 -3.70 9.45
N GLU A 65 -13.09 -3.05 8.38
CA GLU A 65 -14.49 -3.07 7.96
C GLU A 65 -14.76 -4.17 6.90
N SER A 66 -13.71 -4.76 6.31
CA SER A 66 -13.87 -5.91 5.41
C SER A 66 -14.33 -7.15 6.17
N ASN A 67 -15.16 -7.95 5.50
CA ASN A 67 -15.47 -9.31 5.92
C ASN A 67 -15.26 -10.29 4.75
N ASP A 68 -15.52 -11.58 4.97
CA ASP A 68 -15.23 -12.61 3.96
C ASP A 68 -16.15 -12.55 2.72
N PHE A 69 -17.28 -11.85 2.82
CA PHE A 69 -18.27 -11.67 1.76
C PHE A 69 -18.27 -10.25 1.16
N ASP A 70 -17.91 -9.24 1.96
CA ASP A 70 -17.75 -7.85 1.54
C ASP A 70 -16.28 -7.42 1.70
N ALA A 71 -15.44 -7.82 0.75
CA ALA A 71 -14.06 -7.36 0.71
C ALA A 71 -14.01 -5.90 0.24
N LEU A 72 -13.58 -4.99 1.13
CA LEU A 72 -13.39 -3.58 0.78
C LEU A 72 -11.98 -3.37 0.22
N CYS A 73 -11.91 -2.60 -0.87
CA CYS A 73 -10.65 -2.20 -1.46
C CYS A 73 -10.36 -0.72 -1.16
N THR A 74 -9.06 -0.40 -1.16
CA THR A 74 -8.62 1.00 -1.06
C THR A 74 -8.20 1.49 -2.43
N PHE A 75 -8.77 2.61 -2.86
CA PHE A 75 -8.42 3.28 -4.10
C PHE A 75 -7.82 4.65 -3.80
N ALA A 76 -6.71 4.97 -4.44
CA ALA A 76 -6.17 6.31 -4.49
C ALA A 76 -6.69 7.01 -5.75
N TYR A 77 -7.14 8.25 -5.63
CA TYR A 77 -7.55 9.05 -6.79
C TYR A 77 -7.08 10.49 -6.65
N GLN A 78 -6.88 11.17 -7.77
CA GLN A 78 -6.44 12.57 -7.80
C GLN A 78 -7.61 13.51 -8.11
N ARG A 79 -7.70 14.63 -7.37
CA ARG A 79 -8.68 15.71 -7.61
C ARG A 79 -8.04 16.90 -8.32
N ASP A 80 -8.86 17.85 -8.76
CA ASP A 80 -8.43 19.14 -9.29
C ASP A 80 -7.34 19.76 -8.38
N LYS A 81 -6.16 20.08 -8.95
CA LYS A 81 -4.88 20.46 -8.30
C LYS A 81 -3.91 19.32 -7.94
N GLY A 82 -4.20 18.07 -8.29
CA GLY A 82 -3.27 16.95 -8.13
C GLY A 82 -3.17 16.37 -6.71
N TYR A 83 -3.96 16.90 -5.75
CA TYR A 83 -4.03 16.32 -4.41
C TYR A 83 -4.61 14.90 -4.46
N ARG A 84 -3.91 13.97 -3.82
CA ARG A 84 -4.31 12.57 -3.72
C ARG A 84 -5.24 12.37 -2.52
N LYS A 85 -6.37 11.74 -2.76
CA LYS A 85 -7.31 11.26 -1.74
C LYS A 85 -7.38 9.74 -1.82
N PHE A 86 -7.77 9.14 -0.71
CA PHE A 86 -7.96 7.70 -0.58
C PHE A 86 -9.42 7.42 -0.28
N VAL A 87 -9.98 6.37 -0.87
CA VAL A 87 -11.34 5.94 -0.61
C VAL A 87 -11.37 4.44 -0.35
N VAL A 88 -12.16 4.06 0.64
CA VAL A 88 -12.47 2.68 0.98
C VAL A 88 -13.90 2.41 0.58
N ALA A 89 -14.10 1.44 -0.30
CA ALA A 89 -15.41 1.03 -0.79
C ALA A 89 -15.35 -0.39 -1.35
N HIS A 90 -16.53 -1.01 -1.49
CA HIS A 90 -16.65 -2.22 -2.30
C HIS A 90 -16.33 -1.89 -3.77
N PRO A 91 -15.53 -2.71 -4.48
CA PRO A 91 -15.14 -2.44 -5.87
C PRO A 91 -16.30 -2.18 -6.84
N GLU A 92 -17.38 -2.95 -6.77
CA GLU A 92 -18.57 -2.70 -7.62
C GLU A 92 -19.17 -1.31 -7.39
N ARG A 93 -19.25 -0.88 -6.12
CA ARG A 93 -19.74 0.44 -5.76
C ARG A 93 -18.78 1.53 -6.23
N TYR A 94 -17.47 1.29 -6.08
CA TYR A 94 -16.45 2.17 -6.60
C TYR A 94 -16.59 2.35 -8.12
N TRP A 95 -16.68 1.25 -8.87
CA TRP A 95 -16.88 1.26 -10.32
C TRP A 95 -18.13 2.05 -10.72
N TRP A 96 -19.24 1.85 -10.02
CA TRP A 96 -20.49 2.53 -10.31
C TRP A 96 -20.33 4.05 -10.31
N TYR A 97 -19.66 4.63 -9.32
CA TYR A 97 -19.39 6.08 -9.29
C TYR A 97 -18.28 6.48 -10.26
N TYR A 98 -17.26 5.64 -10.39
CA TYR A 98 -16.07 5.90 -11.18
C TYR A 98 -16.39 5.97 -12.69
N LYS A 99 -17.18 5.03 -13.23
CA LYS A 99 -17.51 4.98 -14.66
C LYS A 99 -18.31 6.19 -15.15
N HIS A 100 -19.02 6.89 -14.26
CA HIS A 100 -19.75 8.11 -14.59
C HIS A 100 -18.88 9.37 -14.58
N ARG A 101 -17.62 9.28 -14.14
CA ARG A 101 -16.70 10.42 -14.22
C ARG A 101 -16.28 10.65 -15.67
N PRO A 102 -16.02 11.91 -16.07
CA PRO A 102 -15.41 12.20 -17.36
C PRO A 102 -14.09 11.42 -17.52
N PRO A 103 -13.81 10.80 -18.68
CA PRO A 103 -12.62 9.98 -18.89
C PRO A 103 -11.31 10.66 -18.49
N GLU A 104 -11.16 11.96 -18.78
CA GLU A 104 -9.98 12.76 -18.44
C GLU A 104 -9.78 12.97 -16.93
N LYS A 105 -10.83 12.74 -16.12
CA LYS A 105 -10.80 12.81 -14.65
C LYS A 105 -10.74 11.44 -13.98
N ARG A 106 -10.70 10.36 -14.76
CA ARG A 106 -10.51 8.99 -14.26
C ARG A 106 -9.04 8.77 -13.95
N CYS A 107 -8.53 9.34 -12.86
CA CYS A 107 -7.12 9.19 -12.44
C CYS A 107 -7.03 8.41 -11.13
N SER A 108 -7.25 7.10 -11.21
CA SER A 108 -7.38 6.23 -10.04
C SER A 108 -6.42 5.04 -10.06
N TYR A 109 -6.09 4.58 -8.86
CA TYR A 109 -5.16 3.52 -8.60
C TYR A 109 -5.72 2.64 -7.49
N GLU A 110 -5.66 1.33 -7.66
CA GLU A 110 -5.83 0.38 -6.57
C GLU A 110 -4.59 0.46 -5.67
N ILE A 111 -4.76 0.28 -4.37
CA ILE A 111 -3.65 0.08 -3.44
C ILE A 111 -3.58 -1.39 -3.11
N ILE A 112 -2.53 -2.06 -3.60
CA ILE A 112 -2.23 -3.46 -3.32
C ILE A 112 -1.64 -3.52 -1.90
N PRO A 113 -2.39 -3.96 -0.88
CA PRO A 113 -1.94 -3.88 0.50
C PRO A 113 -0.74 -4.80 0.75
N GLU A 114 0.18 -4.36 1.59
CA GLU A 114 1.30 -5.21 2.01
C GLU A 114 0.81 -6.47 2.75
N HIS A 115 1.50 -7.59 2.55
CA HIS A 115 1.20 -8.86 3.22
C HIS A 115 -0.24 -9.38 3.02
N CYS A 116 -0.91 -8.95 1.95
CA CYS A 116 -2.23 -9.44 1.56
C CYS A 116 -2.15 -10.25 0.26
N PRO A 117 -2.96 -11.31 0.11
CA PRO A 117 -3.00 -12.10 -1.11
C PRO A 117 -3.25 -11.24 -2.35
N CYS A 118 -2.57 -11.58 -3.43
CA CYS A 118 -2.69 -10.85 -4.68
C CYS A 118 -2.52 -11.77 -5.90
N ARG A 119 -3.08 -11.37 -7.05
CA ARG A 119 -2.84 -12.05 -8.33
C ARG A 119 -1.40 -11.86 -8.78
N LEU A 120 -0.92 -12.71 -9.67
CA LEU A 120 0.29 -12.40 -10.45
C LEU A 120 -0.06 -11.25 -11.41
N TYR A 121 0.76 -10.21 -11.40
CA TYR A 121 0.61 -9.05 -12.27
C TYR A 121 1.97 -8.56 -12.75
N LEU A 122 2.00 -8.01 -13.97
CA LEU A 122 3.18 -7.48 -14.63
C LEU A 122 2.90 -6.07 -15.14
N ASP A 123 3.89 -5.21 -15.08
CA ASP A 123 3.90 -3.89 -15.73
C ASP A 123 4.96 -3.94 -16.83
N LEU A 124 4.53 -3.80 -18.08
CA LEU A 124 5.36 -3.93 -19.27
C LEU A 124 5.53 -2.57 -19.92
N GLU A 125 6.77 -2.13 -20.11
CA GLU A 125 7.02 -0.82 -20.70
C GLU A 125 8.38 -0.67 -21.40
N TYR A 126 8.37 0.05 -22.52
CA TYR A 126 9.57 0.54 -23.19
C TYR A 126 9.27 1.80 -24.02
N LEU A 127 10.31 2.57 -24.36
CA LEU A 127 10.20 3.73 -25.25
C LEU A 127 10.28 3.26 -26.70
N ILE A 128 9.29 3.64 -27.50
CA ILE A 128 9.15 3.18 -28.89
C ILE A 128 10.27 3.76 -29.76
N GLU A 129 10.63 5.04 -29.53
CA GLU A 129 11.70 5.71 -30.28
C GLU A 129 13.05 4.99 -30.20
N MET A 130 13.35 4.36 -29.05
CA MET A 130 14.60 3.63 -28.83
C MET A 130 14.53 2.17 -29.30
N ASN A 131 13.34 1.67 -29.58
CA ASN A 131 13.06 0.26 -29.87
C ASN A 131 12.10 0.13 -31.07
N PRO A 132 12.40 0.72 -32.25
CA PRO A 132 11.46 0.81 -33.36
C PRO A 132 11.16 -0.54 -34.04
N SER A 133 12.05 -1.53 -33.88
CA SER A 133 11.90 -2.88 -34.43
C SER A 133 11.08 -3.81 -33.54
N HIS A 134 10.74 -3.39 -32.32
CA HIS A 134 10.10 -4.26 -31.33
C HIS A 134 8.59 -4.33 -31.54
N ASP A 135 8.07 -5.54 -31.72
CA ASP A 135 6.64 -5.82 -31.69
C ASP A 135 6.18 -6.14 -30.25
N GLY A 136 5.67 -5.11 -29.58
CA GLY A 136 5.20 -5.23 -28.21
C GLY A 136 4.05 -6.23 -28.03
N SER A 137 3.23 -6.50 -29.04
CA SER A 137 2.14 -7.49 -28.94
C SER A 137 2.70 -8.91 -28.89
N SER A 138 3.61 -9.22 -29.82
CA SER A 138 4.29 -10.54 -29.84
C SER A 138 5.14 -10.75 -28.58
N MET A 139 5.88 -9.74 -28.14
CA MET A 139 6.64 -9.79 -26.88
C MET A 139 5.74 -10.03 -25.66
N THR A 140 4.55 -9.40 -25.63
CA THR A 140 3.58 -9.59 -24.54
C THR A 140 3.08 -11.04 -24.50
N ASN A 141 2.73 -11.61 -25.64
CA ASN A 141 2.27 -12.99 -25.72
C ASN A 141 3.34 -13.98 -25.25
N MET A 142 4.60 -13.76 -25.65
CA MET A 142 5.72 -14.56 -25.17
C MET A 142 5.88 -14.48 -23.65
N VAL A 143 5.81 -13.28 -23.07
CA VAL A 143 5.84 -13.13 -21.60
C VAL A 143 4.68 -13.87 -20.93
N ILE A 144 3.47 -13.81 -21.49
CA ILE A 144 2.32 -14.57 -20.96
C ILE A 144 2.62 -16.07 -20.95
N GLU A 145 3.13 -16.61 -22.05
CA GLU A 145 3.43 -18.04 -22.19
C GLU A 145 4.54 -18.49 -21.24
N ILE A 146 5.61 -17.71 -21.09
CA ILE A 146 6.68 -17.98 -20.13
C ILE A 146 6.10 -18.07 -18.71
N PHE A 147 5.35 -17.07 -18.27
CA PHE A 147 4.78 -17.10 -16.92
C PHE A 147 3.76 -18.23 -16.72
N CYS A 148 3.01 -18.60 -17.76
CA CYS A 148 2.14 -19.79 -17.72
C CYS A 148 2.96 -21.09 -17.53
N ALA A 149 4.09 -21.22 -18.23
CA ALA A 149 4.98 -22.37 -18.08
C ALA A 149 5.58 -22.44 -16.66
N TYR A 150 5.98 -21.31 -16.08
CA TYR A 150 6.46 -21.25 -14.69
C TYR A 150 5.38 -21.61 -13.67
N LEU A 151 4.14 -21.13 -13.87
CA LEU A 151 3.01 -21.47 -13.00
C LEU A 151 2.71 -22.98 -13.04
N LEU A 152 2.76 -23.58 -14.23
CA LEU A 152 2.55 -25.01 -14.42
C LEU A 152 3.70 -25.84 -13.82
N ALA A 153 4.96 -25.49 -14.13
CA ALA A 153 6.13 -26.25 -13.70
C ALA A 153 6.30 -26.23 -12.17
N ARG A 154 6.08 -25.07 -11.53
CA ARG A 154 6.31 -24.92 -10.09
C ARG A 154 5.12 -25.34 -9.25
N TRP A 155 3.89 -24.98 -9.62
CA TRP A 155 2.71 -25.21 -8.76
C TRP A 155 1.63 -26.06 -9.41
N SER A 156 1.88 -26.61 -10.60
CA SER A 156 0.88 -27.35 -11.39
C SER A 156 -0.41 -26.54 -11.60
N VAL A 157 -0.28 -25.22 -11.67
CA VAL A 157 -1.41 -24.31 -11.90
C VAL A 157 -1.63 -24.17 -13.41
N PRO A 158 -2.73 -24.69 -13.97
CA PRO A 158 -3.03 -24.51 -15.38
C PRO A 158 -3.40 -23.04 -15.63
N CYS A 159 -2.65 -22.41 -16.51
CA CYS A 159 -2.87 -21.03 -16.92
C CYS A 159 -2.57 -20.90 -18.42
N ASN A 160 -3.35 -20.07 -19.12
CA ASN A 160 -3.12 -19.73 -20.51
C ASN A 160 -3.60 -18.30 -20.79
N LYS A 161 -3.46 -17.84 -22.04
CA LYS A 161 -3.86 -16.49 -22.46
C LYS A 161 -5.32 -16.11 -22.20
N TYR A 162 -6.23 -17.08 -22.05
CA TYR A 162 -7.64 -16.83 -21.73
C TYR A 162 -7.85 -16.50 -20.24
N ASN A 163 -6.85 -16.74 -19.39
CA ASN A 163 -6.84 -16.36 -17.98
C ASN A 163 -6.16 -15.00 -17.72
N VAL A 164 -5.56 -14.37 -18.74
CA VAL A 164 -4.74 -13.17 -18.54
C VAL A 164 -5.42 -11.95 -19.13
N ILE A 165 -5.72 -10.99 -18.25
CA ILE A 165 -6.24 -9.69 -18.63
C ILE A 165 -5.06 -8.86 -19.11
N ASN A 166 -5.14 -8.39 -20.35
CA ASN A 166 -4.12 -7.57 -20.98
C ASN A 166 -4.68 -6.17 -21.19
N LEU A 167 -4.21 -5.22 -20.37
CA LEU A 167 -4.59 -3.82 -20.45
C LEU A 167 -3.52 -3.03 -21.18
N ASP A 168 -3.91 -2.24 -22.17
CA ASP A 168 -3.05 -1.39 -22.99
C ASP A 168 -3.30 0.09 -22.67
N SER A 169 -2.22 0.85 -22.47
CA SER A 169 -2.24 2.33 -22.41
C SER A 169 -1.13 2.95 -23.25
N SER A 170 -0.67 2.22 -24.26
CA SER A 170 0.40 2.60 -25.16
C SER A 170 0.04 3.88 -25.92
N THR A 171 1.07 4.67 -26.20
CA THR A 171 0.99 5.88 -27.02
C THR A 171 1.94 5.74 -28.19
N SER A 172 2.00 6.75 -29.06
CA SER A 172 3.02 6.84 -30.12
C SER A 172 4.46 6.92 -29.56
N GLU A 173 4.63 7.29 -28.29
CA GLU A 173 5.94 7.48 -27.66
C GLU A 173 6.36 6.27 -26.81
N LYS A 174 5.39 5.62 -26.17
CA LYS A 174 5.64 4.62 -25.14
C LYS A 174 4.71 3.43 -25.28
N PHE A 175 5.30 2.23 -25.32
CA PHE A 175 4.59 1.00 -25.09
C PHE A 175 4.32 0.82 -23.59
N SER A 176 3.08 0.53 -23.20
CA SER A 176 2.71 0.36 -21.79
C SER A 176 1.53 -0.58 -21.63
N ARG A 177 1.78 -1.77 -21.07
CA ARG A 177 0.74 -2.78 -20.79
C ARG A 177 0.77 -3.24 -19.34
N HIS A 178 -0.39 -3.51 -18.78
CA HIS A 178 -0.52 -4.26 -17.53
C HIS A 178 -1.08 -5.65 -17.85
N LEU A 179 -0.44 -6.68 -17.30
CA LEU A 179 -0.98 -8.03 -17.31
C LEU A 179 -1.46 -8.41 -15.92
N VAL A 180 -2.64 -9.00 -15.81
CA VAL A 180 -3.18 -9.56 -14.57
C VAL A 180 -3.64 -10.99 -14.82
N PHE A 181 -3.01 -11.95 -14.15
CA PHE A 181 -3.29 -13.38 -14.28
C PHE A 181 -4.45 -13.74 -13.35
N ASN A 182 -5.65 -13.88 -13.91
CA ASN A 182 -6.87 -14.19 -13.19
C ASN A 182 -7.17 -15.70 -13.27
N VAL A 183 -6.36 -16.50 -12.58
CA VAL A 183 -6.63 -17.92 -12.39
C VAL A 183 -7.59 -18.09 -11.21
N LYS A 184 -8.73 -18.76 -11.44
CA LYS A 184 -9.77 -18.91 -10.41
C LYS A 184 -9.21 -19.59 -9.17
N HIS A 185 -9.56 -19.07 -8.00
CA HIS A 185 -9.16 -19.59 -6.69
C HIS A 185 -7.65 -19.65 -6.43
N VAL A 186 -6.82 -18.96 -7.21
CA VAL A 186 -5.36 -18.93 -7.01
C VAL A 186 -4.91 -17.51 -6.72
N ALA A 187 -4.05 -17.36 -5.71
CA ALA A 187 -3.41 -16.10 -5.38
C ALA A 187 -1.99 -16.35 -4.88
N PHE A 188 -1.09 -15.39 -5.07
CA PHE A 188 0.16 -15.34 -4.34
C PHE A 188 -0.08 -14.82 -2.93
N LYS A 189 0.75 -15.25 -1.98
CA LYS A 189 0.67 -14.82 -0.57
C LYS A 189 0.68 -13.31 -0.40
N ASP A 190 1.55 -12.64 -1.14
CA ASP A 190 1.59 -11.19 -1.26
C ASP A 190 2.40 -10.77 -2.51
N ASN A 191 2.44 -9.46 -2.76
CA ASN A 191 3.15 -8.92 -3.92
C ASN A 191 4.68 -9.09 -3.85
N TYR A 192 5.27 -9.34 -2.68
CA TYR A 192 6.70 -9.63 -2.56
C TYR A 192 7.02 -11.03 -3.07
N HIS A 193 6.14 -12.01 -2.83
CA HIS A 193 6.28 -13.34 -3.43
C HIS A 193 6.15 -13.28 -4.96
N VAL A 194 5.22 -12.46 -5.49
CA VAL A 194 5.14 -12.18 -6.94
C VAL A 194 6.45 -11.56 -7.44
N GLY A 195 6.95 -10.53 -6.74
CA GLY A 195 8.18 -9.85 -7.14
C GLY A 195 9.42 -10.74 -7.15
N ARG A 196 9.53 -11.69 -6.22
CA ARG A 196 10.63 -12.68 -6.25
C ARG A 196 10.52 -13.61 -7.45
N LEU A 197 9.32 -14.16 -7.72
CA LEU A 197 9.09 -14.96 -8.92
C LEU A 197 9.46 -14.19 -10.19
N VAL A 198 8.94 -12.97 -10.35
CA VAL A 198 9.15 -12.17 -11.56
C VAL A 198 10.62 -11.83 -11.74
N LYS A 199 11.34 -11.50 -10.65
CA LYS A 199 12.79 -11.28 -10.69
C LYS A 199 13.54 -12.54 -11.08
N ARG A 200 13.19 -13.71 -10.54
CA ARG A 200 13.82 -14.97 -10.93
C ARG A 200 13.57 -15.27 -12.41
N VAL A 201 12.33 -15.19 -12.89
CA VAL A 201 12.00 -15.43 -14.31
C VAL A 201 12.81 -14.48 -15.20
N CYS A 202 12.92 -13.20 -14.83
CA CYS A 202 13.75 -12.25 -15.56
C CYS A 202 15.23 -12.67 -15.58
N GLN A 203 15.76 -13.13 -14.45
CA GLN A 203 17.14 -13.59 -14.34
C GLN A 203 17.37 -14.86 -15.16
N ASP A 204 16.47 -15.84 -15.07
CA ASP A 204 16.52 -17.08 -15.84
C ASP A 204 16.53 -16.78 -17.35
N ILE A 205 15.72 -15.82 -17.84
CA ILE A 205 15.76 -15.40 -19.25
C ILE A 205 17.13 -14.84 -19.63
N LEU A 206 17.72 -13.99 -18.79
CA LEU A 206 19.02 -13.37 -19.07
C LEU A 206 20.15 -14.41 -19.03
N ASP A 207 20.13 -15.31 -18.06
CA ASP A 207 21.11 -16.39 -17.92
C ASP A 207 20.97 -17.37 -19.08
N TYR A 208 19.74 -17.78 -19.42
CA TYR A 208 19.47 -18.62 -20.58
C TYR A 208 20.03 -17.99 -21.85
N LEU A 209 19.86 -16.69 -22.07
CA LEU A 209 20.41 -16.01 -23.25
C LEU A 209 21.95 -15.86 -23.22
N ALA A 210 22.56 -15.82 -22.04
CA ALA A 210 24.01 -15.67 -21.87
C ALA A 210 24.79 -16.99 -22.01
N PHE A 211 24.20 -18.14 -21.63
CA PHE A 211 24.86 -19.44 -21.61
C PHE A 211 24.23 -20.42 -22.61
N GLU A 212 25.03 -21.29 -23.25
CA GLU A 212 24.56 -22.23 -24.30
C GLU A 212 24.05 -23.57 -23.74
N GLU A 213 24.45 -23.97 -22.53
CA GLU A 213 24.05 -25.24 -21.91
C GLU A 213 23.39 -25.00 -20.55
N THR A 214 22.06 -25.10 -20.48
CA THR A 214 21.34 -25.30 -19.22
C THR A 214 20.52 -26.59 -19.29
N SER A 215 20.93 -27.56 -18.48
CA SER A 215 20.24 -28.82 -18.29
C SER A 215 18.93 -28.59 -17.53
N LEU A 216 17.79 -28.76 -18.24
CA LEU A 216 16.41 -28.74 -17.72
C LEU A 216 15.81 -27.35 -17.40
N ASP A 217 15.96 -26.40 -18.31
CA ASP A 217 15.33 -25.07 -18.20
C ASP A 217 13.89 -25.07 -18.76
N ILE A 218 12.94 -24.45 -18.05
CA ILE A 218 11.58 -24.16 -18.52
C ILE A 218 11.62 -23.39 -19.84
N LEU A 219 12.68 -22.59 -20.04
CA LEU A 219 12.88 -21.75 -21.21
C LEU A 219 13.27 -22.52 -22.48
N ASN A 220 13.64 -23.80 -22.39
CA ASN A 220 14.01 -24.63 -23.54
C ASN A 220 12.88 -24.81 -24.57
N SER A 221 11.62 -24.63 -24.15
CA SER A 221 10.47 -24.69 -25.06
C SER A 221 10.24 -23.41 -25.87
N PHE A 222 11.05 -22.37 -25.65
CA PHE A 222 10.89 -21.06 -26.28
C PHE A 222 12.02 -20.77 -27.27
N ASP A 223 11.68 -20.11 -28.38
CA ASP A 223 12.67 -19.71 -29.36
C ASP A 223 13.63 -18.67 -28.78
N ARG A 224 14.93 -18.97 -28.81
CA ARG A 224 15.97 -18.12 -28.22
C ARG A 224 16.05 -16.75 -28.90
N THR A 225 15.80 -16.68 -30.21
CA THR A 225 15.81 -15.41 -30.94
C THR A 225 14.63 -14.54 -30.57
N GLU A 226 13.48 -15.14 -30.27
CA GLU A 226 12.32 -14.43 -29.76
C GLU A 226 12.50 -13.95 -28.31
N LEU A 227 13.11 -14.78 -27.44
CA LEU A 227 13.48 -14.38 -26.07
C LEU A 227 14.43 -13.17 -26.08
N GLN A 228 15.39 -13.13 -27.01
CA GLN A 228 16.30 -12.00 -27.16
C GLN A 228 15.55 -10.69 -27.48
N ARG A 229 14.40 -10.74 -28.16
CA ARG A 229 13.57 -9.56 -28.46
C ARG A 229 12.90 -8.96 -27.22
N LEU A 230 12.81 -9.69 -26.11
CA LEU A 230 12.26 -9.16 -24.86
C LEU A 230 13.19 -8.11 -24.22
N ILE A 231 14.46 -8.06 -24.65
CA ILE A 231 15.43 -7.06 -24.22
C ILE A 231 15.22 -5.78 -25.01
N VAL A 232 15.04 -4.67 -24.28
CA VAL A 232 14.83 -3.33 -24.82
C VAL A 232 15.98 -2.40 -24.44
N GLU A 233 16.27 -1.47 -25.33
CA GLU A 233 17.19 -0.37 -25.11
C GLU A 233 16.53 0.71 -24.24
N THR A 234 17.30 1.22 -23.29
CA THR A 234 16.91 2.35 -22.44
C THR A 234 18.05 3.35 -22.34
N LYS A 235 17.78 4.52 -21.79
CA LYS A 235 18.79 5.54 -21.52
C LYS A 235 19.93 5.05 -20.61
N ASN A 236 19.68 4.01 -19.82
CA ASN A 236 20.61 3.46 -18.84
C ASN A 236 21.13 2.07 -19.26
N GLY A 237 21.01 1.71 -20.55
CA GLY A 237 21.43 0.42 -21.10
C GLY A 237 20.26 -0.55 -21.38
N LYS A 238 20.62 -1.80 -21.65
CA LYS A 238 19.68 -2.87 -22.01
C LYS A 238 19.04 -3.49 -20.77
N ARG A 239 17.74 -3.80 -20.85
CA ARG A 239 17.01 -4.56 -19.82
C ARG A 239 15.82 -5.29 -20.46
N LEU A 240 15.23 -6.26 -19.76
CA LEU A 240 13.90 -6.75 -20.12
C LEU A 240 12.86 -5.63 -19.96
N PHE A 241 11.86 -5.60 -20.84
CA PHE A 241 10.76 -4.63 -20.79
C PHE A 241 9.75 -4.83 -19.63
N ILE A 242 10.02 -5.78 -18.73
CA ILE A 242 9.22 -6.07 -17.53
C ILE A 242 9.70 -5.17 -16.38
N ASP A 243 8.84 -4.31 -15.83
CA ASP A 243 9.19 -3.47 -14.69
C ASP A 243 9.13 -4.25 -13.37
N THR A 244 10.30 -4.62 -12.85
CA THR A 244 10.43 -5.34 -11.57
C THR A 244 10.34 -4.43 -10.35
N SER A 245 10.25 -3.11 -10.52
CA SER A 245 10.14 -2.14 -9.43
C SER A 245 8.71 -2.01 -8.87
N VAL A 246 7.73 -2.70 -9.46
CA VAL A 246 6.32 -2.59 -9.07
C VAL A 246 5.96 -3.33 -7.79
N TYR A 247 6.82 -4.23 -7.33
CA TYR A 247 6.56 -5.10 -6.18
C TYR A 247 7.03 -4.45 -4.86
N THR A 248 6.36 -3.36 -4.46
CA THR A 248 6.70 -2.59 -3.26
C THR A 248 5.55 -2.50 -2.25
N LYS A 249 5.87 -2.09 -1.02
CA LYS A 249 4.90 -1.89 0.07
C LYS A 249 3.74 -1.00 -0.36
N ASN A 250 2.51 -1.50 -0.21
CA ASN A 250 1.29 -0.75 -0.50
C ASN A 250 1.28 -0.12 -1.91
N ARG A 251 1.70 -0.89 -2.92
CA ARG A 251 1.89 -0.43 -4.30
C ARG A 251 0.57 0.15 -4.83
N GLN A 252 0.66 1.35 -5.41
CA GLN A 252 -0.43 1.91 -6.18
C GLN A 252 -0.34 1.41 -7.63
N PHE A 253 -1.37 0.72 -8.09
CA PHE A 253 -1.44 0.15 -9.44
C PHE A 253 -2.63 0.73 -10.18
N ARG A 254 -2.38 1.30 -11.37
CA ARG A 254 -3.41 2.06 -12.10
C ARG A 254 -4.51 1.11 -12.58
N VAL A 255 -5.76 1.44 -12.29
CA VAL A 255 -6.91 0.57 -12.58
C VAL A 255 -7.35 0.65 -14.04
N TYR A 256 -8.17 -0.30 -14.47
CA TYR A 256 -8.87 -0.26 -15.75
C TYR A 256 -9.57 1.09 -15.96
N ASP A 257 -9.48 1.58 -17.19
CA ASP A 257 -10.05 2.83 -17.68
C ASP A 257 -9.53 4.09 -16.97
N SER A 258 -8.41 4.00 -16.24
CA SER A 258 -7.76 5.15 -15.60
C SER A 258 -6.60 5.72 -16.43
N THR A 259 -6.52 7.04 -16.48
CA THR A 259 -5.39 7.82 -17.01
C THR A 259 -4.37 8.15 -15.92
N LYS A 260 -3.15 8.53 -16.34
CA LYS A 260 -2.25 9.29 -15.47
C LYS A 260 -2.76 10.73 -15.40
N TRP A 261 -2.54 11.40 -14.28
CA TRP A 261 -2.95 12.81 -14.14
C TRP A 261 -2.37 13.69 -15.25
N GLY A 262 -3.22 14.47 -15.89
CA GLY A 262 -2.85 15.33 -17.02
C GLY A 262 -2.53 14.58 -18.32
N LYS A 263 -2.75 13.27 -18.38
CA LYS A 263 -2.58 12.45 -19.60
C LYS A 263 -3.95 12.01 -20.12
N ARG A 264 -3.98 11.65 -21.40
CA ARG A 264 -5.20 11.20 -22.10
C ARG A 264 -5.27 9.70 -22.30
N SER A 265 -4.14 8.98 -22.29
CA SER A 265 -4.13 7.52 -22.40
C SER A 265 -4.62 6.88 -21.11
N ASN A 266 -5.74 6.17 -21.22
CA ASN A 266 -6.29 5.29 -20.19
C ASN A 266 -5.86 3.84 -20.47
N PHE A 267 -6.01 2.97 -19.47
CA PHE A 267 -5.86 1.54 -19.67
C PHE A 267 -7.17 0.94 -20.20
N THR A 268 -7.16 0.41 -21.41
CA THR A 268 -8.29 -0.37 -21.98
C THR A 268 -7.86 -1.80 -22.24
N LEU A 269 -8.78 -2.72 -22.53
CA LEU A 269 -8.36 -4.04 -23.02
C LEU A 269 -7.55 -3.87 -24.31
N SER A 270 -6.44 -4.61 -24.41
CA SER A 270 -5.66 -4.66 -25.63
C SER A 270 -6.45 -5.37 -26.74
N VAL A 271 -6.23 -4.99 -27.99
CA VAL A 271 -6.94 -5.56 -29.16
C VAL A 271 -6.64 -7.06 -29.31
N ASP A 272 -5.46 -7.48 -28.89
CA ASP A 272 -4.97 -8.86 -28.89
C ASP A 272 -5.31 -9.64 -27.60
N CYS A 273 -6.01 -9.02 -26.63
CA CYS A 273 -6.42 -9.71 -25.40
C CYS A 273 -7.41 -10.84 -25.70
N LYS A 274 -7.15 -12.02 -25.14
CA LYS A 274 -8.02 -13.21 -25.27
C LYS A 274 -8.75 -13.56 -23.98
N TYR A 275 -8.69 -12.68 -22.98
CA TYR A 275 -9.37 -12.89 -21.72
C TYR A 275 -10.87 -13.10 -21.92
N ILE A 276 -11.42 -14.11 -21.25
CA ILE A 276 -12.86 -14.37 -21.25
C ILE A 276 -13.38 -14.04 -19.84
N PRO A 277 -14.11 -12.93 -19.66
CA PRO A 277 -14.66 -12.57 -18.36
C PRO A 277 -15.69 -13.58 -17.88
N SER A 278 -15.86 -13.68 -16.56
CA SER A 278 -16.94 -14.50 -15.99
C SER A 278 -18.30 -13.95 -16.40
N VAL A 279 -19.21 -14.83 -16.82
CA VAL A 279 -20.61 -14.49 -17.18
C VAL A 279 -21.49 -14.11 -15.97
N GLU A 280 -20.91 -14.03 -14.77
CA GLU A 280 -21.60 -13.65 -13.54
C GLU A 280 -22.15 -12.22 -13.57
N TYR A 281 -21.50 -11.31 -14.29
CA TYR A 281 -21.91 -9.90 -14.35
C TYR A 281 -22.57 -9.55 -15.70
N LYS A 282 -23.71 -8.88 -15.65
CA LYS A 282 -24.38 -8.36 -16.86
C LYS A 282 -23.64 -7.19 -17.52
N ASP A 283 -22.83 -6.45 -16.75
CA ASP A 283 -22.03 -5.32 -17.23
C ASP A 283 -20.60 -5.83 -17.49
N GLU A 284 -20.24 -5.97 -18.77
CA GLU A 284 -18.93 -6.46 -19.20
C GLU A 284 -17.78 -5.57 -18.70
N GLN A 285 -17.96 -4.25 -18.67
CA GLN A 285 -16.92 -3.35 -18.19
C GLN A 285 -16.71 -3.47 -16.68
N LEU A 286 -17.79 -3.74 -15.93
CA LEU A 286 -17.68 -4.07 -14.52
C LEU A 286 -16.90 -5.38 -14.32
N ALA A 287 -17.20 -6.42 -15.09
CA ALA A 287 -16.48 -7.69 -15.01
C ALA A 287 -14.98 -7.48 -15.25
N ILE A 288 -14.61 -6.78 -16.33
CA ILE A 288 -13.21 -6.44 -16.65
C ILE A 288 -12.57 -5.64 -15.52
N PHE A 289 -13.26 -4.62 -15.00
CA PHE A 289 -12.75 -3.82 -13.90
C PHE A 289 -12.44 -4.69 -12.67
N LEU A 290 -13.40 -5.49 -12.21
CA LEU A 290 -13.24 -6.34 -11.02
C LEU A 290 -12.14 -7.39 -11.20
N ASP A 291 -12.12 -8.06 -12.35
CA ASP A 291 -11.15 -9.10 -12.67
C ASP A 291 -9.73 -8.51 -12.81
N SER A 292 -9.61 -7.24 -13.24
CA SER A 292 -8.33 -6.54 -13.37
C SER A 292 -7.74 -6.04 -12.05
N LEU A 293 -8.51 -6.02 -10.95
CA LEU A 293 -7.98 -5.65 -9.64
C LEU A 293 -7.00 -6.73 -9.17
N VAL A 294 -5.88 -6.32 -8.61
CA VAL A 294 -4.80 -7.24 -8.24
C VAL A 294 -5.05 -7.89 -6.88
N SER A 295 -5.72 -7.20 -5.96
CA SER A 295 -5.92 -7.64 -4.57
C SER A 295 -7.37 -7.97 -4.19
N TYR A 296 -8.29 -7.92 -5.15
CA TYR A 296 -9.72 -8.18 -4.93
C TYR A 296 -10.12 -9.61 -5.30
N PHE A 297 -10.69 -10.36 -4.35
CA PHE A 297 -11.21 -11.70 -4.56
C PHE A 297 -12.62 -11.79 -3.98
N VAL A 298 -13.56 -12.35 -4.73
CA VAL A 298 -14.97 -12.51 -4.29
C VAL A 298 -15.06 -13.42 -3.07
N VAL A 299 -14.32 -14.53 -3.06
CA VAL A 299 -14.25 -15.46 -1.93
C VAL A 299 -12.80 -15.72 -1.58
N ARG A 300 -12.38 -15.28 -0.38
CA ARG A 300 -11.00 -15.45 0.10
C ARG A 300 -10.73 -16.83 0.71
N ARG A 301 -11.74 -17.47 1.29
CA ARG A 301 -11.58 -18.72 2.08
C ARG A 301 -11.08 -19.91 1.25
N ASP A 302 -11.40 -19.93 -0.03
CA ASP A 302 -11.06 -21.03 -0.93
C ASP A 302 -9.82 -20.75 -1.79
N LEU A 303 -9.06 -19.69 -1.47
CA LEU A 303 -7.85 -19.37 -2.22
C LEU A 303 -6.74 -20.39 -1.94
N VAL A 304 -6.18 -20.91 -3.02
CA VAL A 304 -4.89 -21.59 -3.06
C VAL A 304 -3.81 -20.51 -3.05
N ILE A 305 -3.02 -20.50 -1.98
CA ILE A 305 -1.96 -19.52 -1.77
C ILE A 305 -0.63 -20.08 -2.24
N LEU A 306 -0.06 -19.40 -3.23
CA LEU A 306 1.27 -19.67 -3.76
C LEU A 306 2.31 -18.87 -2.99
N GLU A 307 3.32 -19.56 -2.47
CA GLU A 307 4.51 -18.96 -1.90
C GLU A 307 5.72 -19.24 -2.80
N TYR A 308 6.41 -18.18 -3.23
CA TYR A 308 7.73 -18.29 -3.86
C TYR A 308 8.88 -18.15 -2.84
N SER A 309 9.82 -19.10 -2.89
CA SER A 309 11.10 -19.12 -2.16
C SER A 309 12.24 -19.48 -3.11
N ASP A 310 13.42 -18.90 -2.90
CA ASP A 310 14.60 -19.11 -3.74
C ASP A 310 15.28 -20.48 -3.51
N CYS A 311 14.87 -21.24 -2.49
CA CYS A 311 15.44 -22.56 -2.19
C CYS A 311 15.01 -23.58 -3.25
N GLU A 312 15.96 -24.06 -4.05
CA GLU A 312 15.74 -25.04 -5.12
C GLU A 312 15.33 -26.44 -4.59
N ASP A 313 15.59 -26.72 -3.31
CA ASP A 313 15.27 -28.00 -2.65
C ASP A 313 13.91 -28.03 -1.91
N GLY A 314 13.14 -26.94 -1.96
CA GLY A 314 11.82 -26.88 -1.32
C GLY A 314 10.72 -27.32 -2.28
N ALA A 315 10.01 -28.41 -1.96
CA ALA A 315 8.74 -28.74 -2.62
C ALA A 315 7.83 -27.49 -2.67
N PRO A 316 7.09 -27.27 -3.78
CA PRO A 316 6.27 -26.08 -3.93
C PRO A 316 5.30 -25.94 -2.75
N ASN A 317 5.48 -24.86 -1.99
CA ASN A 317 4.70 -24.66 -0.78
C ASN A 317 3.34 -24.06 -1.15
N VAL A 318 2.43 -24.95 -1.52
CA VAL A 318 1.02 -24.64 -1.76
C VAL A 318 0.28 -24.78 -0.45
N LYS A 319 -0.25 -23.67 0.07
CA LYS A 319 -1.10 -23.67 1.27
C LYS A 319 -2.51 -23.22 0.90
N ARG A 320 -3.52 -23.78 1.55
CA ARG A 320 -4.83 -23.13 1.56
C ARG A 320 -4.75 -21.81 2.31
N PHE A 321 -5.49 -20.81 1.85
CA PHE A 321 -5.62 -19.55 2.56
C PHE A 321 -6.20 -19.83 3.94
N LYS A 322 -5.35 -19.67 4.95
CA LYS A 322 -5.81 -19.44 6.31
C LYS A 322 -5.86 -17.93 6.44
N PRO A 323 -7.03 -17.33 6.73
CA PRO A 323 -7.03 -15.95 7.15
C PRO A 323 -5.99 -15.82 8.25
N LEU A 324 -5.06 -14.87 8.11
CA LEU A 324 -4.26 -14.47 9.25
C LEU A 324 -5.27 -14.27 10.40
N PRO A 325 -5.01 -14.80 11.61
CA PRO A 325 -5.84 -14.42 12.74
C PRO A 325 -5.94 -12.91 12.65
N ARG A 326 -7.17 -12.37 12.76
CA ARG A 326 -7.34 -10.94 12.93
C ARG A 326 -6.42 -10.60 14.11
N ARG A 327 -5.19 -10.16 13.82
CA ARG A 327 -4.57 -9.15 14.63
C ARG A 327 -5.65 -8.11 14.54
N SER A 328 -6.39 -7.96 15.62
CA SER A 328 -6.88 -6.66 15.94
C SER A 328 -5.64 -5.79 15.74
N VAL A 329 -5.62 -5.13 14.58
CA VAL A 329 -5.15 -3.80 14.61
C VAL A 329 -6.35 -3.07 15.27
N ASP A 330 -6.75 -3.37 16.51
CA ASP A 330 -6.20 -2.66 17.64
C ASP A 330 -4.99 -1.91 17.16
N ARG A 331 -5.08 -0.58 17.18
CA ARG A 331 -3.86 0.04 17.65
C ARG A 331 -3.46 -0.82 18.85
N GLU A 332 -2.41 -1.62 18.70
CA GLU A 332 -1.35 -1.53 19.65
C GLU A 332 -1.12 0.00 19.72
N GLU A 333 -1.96 0.71 20.51
CA GLU A 333 -1.48 1.28 21.75
C GLU A 333 -0.43 0.28 22.14
N ASP A 334 0.79 0.64 21.79
CA ASP A 334 2.00 -0.08 22.09
C ASP A 334 1.95 -0.20 23.61
N HIS A 335 1.17 -1.18 24.04
CA HIS A 335 1.08 -1.75 25.34
C HIS A 335 2.26 -2.74 25.34
N SER A 336 3.46 -2.26 25.03
CA SER A 336 4.35 -1.93 26.14
C SER A 336 3.47 -1.35 27.26
N SER A 337 2.83 -2.24 28.02
CA SER A 337 2.52 -1.99 29.42
C SER A 337 3.84 -1.51 29.95
N SER A 338 3.90 -0.19 30.01
CA SER A 338 5.08 0.61 30.12
C SER A 338 5.99 0.01 31.16
N LYS A 339 7.22 -0.41 30.82
CA LYS A 339 8.21 -0.76 31.85
C LYS A 339 8.40 0.39 32.85
N TYR A 340 8.13 1.64 32.41
CA TYR A 340 8.32 2.87 33.20
C TYR A 340 7.12 3.85 33.09
N PRO A 341 5.96 3.57 33.74
CA PRO A 341 4.75 4.39 33.61
C PRO A 341 4.92 5.87 34.02
N LEU A 342 5.73 6.15 35.04
CA LEU A 342 6.08 7.50 35.48
C LEU A 342 6.97 8.18 34.44
N LEU A 343 7.96 7.49 33.87
CA LEU A 343 8.76 8.03 32.77
C LEU A 343 7.89 8.40 31.56
N ASN A 344 6.97 7.51 31.20
CA ASN A 344 6.05 7.74 30.08
C ASN A 344 5.10 8.91 30.33
N LYS A 345 4.68 9.14 31.57
CA LYS A 345 3.91 10.34 31.95
C LYS A 345 4.78 11.59 31.81
N HIS A 346 6.01 11.57 32.35
CA HIS A 346 6.93 12.70 32.30
C HIS A 346 7.22 13.15 30.86
N VAL A 347 7.51 12.21 29.94
CA VAL A 347 7.75 12.55 28.53
C VAL A 347 6.48 13.08 27.84
N ARG A 348 5.30 12.55 28.18
CA ARG A 348 4.03 13.09 27.65
C ARG A 348 3.82 14.54 28.05
N ASP A 349 4.06 14.88 29.31
CA ASP A 349 3.92 16.25 29.82
C ASP A 349 4.87 17.23 29.11
N LEU A 350 6.09 16.79 28.77
CA LEU A 350 7.05 17.58 27.99
C LEU A 350 6.68 17.76 26.51
N THR A 351 5.71 17.01 26.00
CA THR A 351 5.37 17.00 24.56
C THR A 351 4.06 17.71 24.23
N GLN A 352 3.43 18.41 25.19
CA GLN A 352 2.21 19.17 24.93
C GLN A 352 2.48 20.42 24.07
N PRO A 353 1.62 20.77 23.09
CA PRO A 353 0.30 20.19 22.76
C PRO A 353 0.35 18.97 21.82
N GLY A 354 1.54 18.46 21.51
CA GLY A 354 1.73 17.24 20.73
C GLY A 354 1.48 15.97 21.53
N LYS A 355 1.90 14.83 20.96
CA LYS A 355 1.81 13.52 21.60
C LYS A 355 3.00 12.64 21.24
N VAL A 356 3.31 11.69 22.12
CA VAL A 356 4.24 10.61 21.84
C VAL A 356 3.61 9.66 20.80
N ARG A 357 4.33 9.37 19.72
CA ARG A 357 3.91 8.50 18.61
C ARG A 357 4.34 7.05 18.81
N SER A 358 5.56 6.85 19.31
CA SER A 358 6.13 5.53 19.57
C SER A 358 7.30 5.66 20.54
N CYS A 359 7.53 4.64 21.37
CA CYS A 359 8.73 4.49 22.18
C CYS A 359 9.53 3.29 21.65
N LYS A 360 10.82 3.47 21.37
CA LYS A 360 11.70 2.39 20.93
C LYS A 360 12.78 2.16 21.98
N THR A 361 12.93 0.92 22.41
CA THR A 361 14.00 0.51 23.33
C THR A 361 15.21 0.01 22.55
N LEU A 362 16.37 0.59 22.83
CA LEU A 362 17.66 0.08 22.36
C LEU A 362 18.36 -0.64 23.52
N GLU A 363 18.05 -1.93 23.68
CA GLU A 363 18.46 -2.73 24.85
C GLU A 363 19.98 -2.77 25.06
N SER A 364 20.77 -2.89 23.99
CA SER A 364 22.24 -2.94 24.03
C SER A 364 22.88 -1.67 24.61
N ARG A 365 22.18 -0.53 24.54
CA ARG A 365 22.65 0.76 25.07
C ARG A 365 21.82 1.28 26.24
N LYS A 366 20.78 0.55 26.67
CA LYS A 366 19.81 0.97 27.69
C LYS A 366 19.24 2.38 27.42
N LEU A 367 18.88 2.64 26.15
CA LEU A 367 18.28 3.91 25.73
C LEU A 367 16.81 3.71 25.36
N LEU A 368 15.96 4.66 25.72
CA LEU A 368 14.59 4.79 25.22
C LEU A 368 14.48 5.99 24.29
N VAL A 369 13.91 5.79 23.12
CA VAL A 369 13.71 6.83 22.12
C VAL A 369 12.22 7.08 21.91
N TYR A 370 11.76 8.25 22.32
CA TYR A 370 10.38 8.71 22.22
C TYR A 370 10.21 9.61 21.01
N GLU A 371 9.60 9.07 19.96
CA GLU A 371 9.23 9.83 18.77
C GLU A 371 7.97 10.64 19.04
N THR A 372 7.97 11.93 18.71
CA THR A 372 6.82 12.80 18.95
C THR A 372 6.10 13.18 17.66
N SER A 373 4.83 13.58 17.79
CA SER A 373 3.98 14.07 16.72
C SER A 373 3.20 15.29 17.19
N GLY A 374 3.25 16.38 16.43
CA GLY A 374 2.57 17.63 16.79
C GLY A 374 3.35 18.51 17.78
N TYR A 375 4.50 18.05 18.27
CA TYR A 375 5.46 18.86 19.03
C TYR A 375 6.71 19.10 18.19
N ARG A 376 7.01 20.37 17.89
CA ARG A 376 8.07 20.77 16.92
C ARG A 376 9.07 21.77 17.46
N TYR A 377 8.97 22.13 18.73
CA TYR A 377 9.87 23.09 19.36
C TYR A 377 11.27 22.48 19.51
N CYS A 378 12.25 23.07 18.84
CA CYS A 378 13.64 22.64 18.88
C CYS A 378 14.47 23.57 19.75
N GLU A 379 15.12 23.01 20.77
CA GLU A 379 16.00 23.76 21.68
C GLU A 379 17.24 24.32 20.96
N ASN A 380 17.68 23.71 19.85
CA ASN A 380 18.80 24.21 19.05
C ASN A 380 18.48 25.56 18.39
N VAL A 381 17.26 25.67 17.83
CA VAL A 381 16.82 26.83 17.05
C VAL A 381 16.04 27.82 17.93
N GLY A 382 15.59 27.40 19.12
CA GLY A 382 14.76 28.19 20.03
C GLY A 382 13.34 28.45 19.52
N ARG A 383 12.87 27.72 18.50
CA ARG A 383 11.54 27.87 17.88
C ARG A 383 11.00 26.57 17.31
N CYS A 384 9.74 26.57 16.86
CA CYS A 384 9.13 25.44 16.19
C CYS A 384 9.60 25.27 14.73
N HIS A 385 9.96 24.05 14.33
CA HIS A 385 10.17 23.71 12.92
C HIS A 385 8.84 23.74 12.13
N GLN A 386 8.92 24.06 10.84
CA GLN A 386 7.75 24.15 9.96
C GLN A 386 7.15 22.77 9.64
N SER A 387 7.99 21.75 9.44
CA SER A 387 7.60 20.41 8.98
C SER A 387 8.13 19.26 9.83
N ASN A 388 9.29 19.41 10.46
CA ASN A 388 9.96 18.35 11.21
C ASN A 388 9.53 18.31 12.69
N ASN A 389 9.40 17.10 13.24
CA ASN A 389 9.15 16.91 14.67
C ASN A 389 10.47 16.74 15.42
N VAL A 390 10.41 16.98 16.74
CA VAL A 390 11.50 16.64 17.66
C VAL A 390 11.24 15.26 18.29
N TYR A 391 12.28 14.64 18.82
CA TYR A 391 12.18 13.39 19.57
C TYR A 391 13.04 13.47 20.84
N TRP A 392 12.66 12.67 21.83
CA TRP A 392 13.29 12.64 23.13
C TRP A 392 14.05 11.33 23.30
N VAL A 393 15.24 11.40 23.89
CA VAL A 393 16.04 10.22 24.19
C VAL A 393 16.32 10.19 25.69
N VAL A 394 15.99 9.08 26.33
CA VAL A 394 16.23 8.82 27.74
C VAL A 394 17.34 7.79 27.88
N ASP A 395 18.36 8.14 28.63
CA ASP A 395 19.43 7.25 29.05
C ASP A 395 19.07 6.68 30.44
N LEU A 396 18.75 5.39 30.48
CA LEU A 396 18.34 4.71 31.72
C LEU A 396 19.51 4.54 32.69
N LYS A 397 20.76 4.46 32.21
CA LYS A 397 21.94 4.34 33.08
C LYS A 397 22.30 5.67 33.71
N ALA A 398 22.32 6.73 32.90
CA ALA A 398 22.68 8.06 33.36
C ALA A 398 21.50 8.82 34.01
N LYS A 399 20.27 8.27 33.92
CA LYS A 399 19.00 8.88 34.36
C LYS A 399 18.80 10.29 33.83
N ARG A 400 19.10 10.45 32.54
CA ARG A 400 19.07 11.75 31.85
C ARG A 400 18.25 11.67 30.58
N LEU A 401 17.57 12.77 30.29
CA LEU A 401 16.74 12.99 29.12
C LEU A 401 17.34 14.11 28.28
N TYR A 402 17.34 13.96 26.96
CA TYR A 402 17.72 15.04 26.04
C TYR A 402 16.89 15.02 24.75
N GLN A 403 16.77 16.18 24.12
CA GLN A 403 16.06 16.38 22.87
C GLN A 403 16.99 16.21 21.67
N LYS A 404 16.44 15.70 20.58
CA LYS A 404 17.00 15.75 19.22
C LYS A 404 15.89 16.09 18.22
N CYS A 405 16.24 16.41 16.98
CA CYS A 405 15.26 16.64 15.93
C CYS A 405 15.66 15.99 14.60
N HIS A 406 14.67 15.87 13.70
CA HIS A 406 14.83 15.25 12.38
C HIS A 406 15.24 16.24 11.29
N ASP A 407 15.50 17.50 11.65
CA ASP A 407 15.85 18.56 10.71
C ASP A 407 17.31 18.46 10.24
N GLN A 408 17.55 18.59 8.93
CA GLN A 408 18.90 18.49 8.36
C GLN A 408 19.82 19.61 8.87
N ASP A 409 19.27 20.80 9.12
CA ASP A 409 20.02 21.94 9.65
C ASP A 409 20.43 21.75 11.12
N CYS A 410 19.88 20.72 11.77
CA CYS A 410 20.20 20.33 13.14
C CYS A 410 20.88 18.95 13.21
N ALA A 411 21.48 18.51 12.10
CA ALA A 411 22.23 17.25 12.07
C ALA A 411 23.31 17.23 13.17
N GLY A 412 23.28 16.20 14.02
CA GLY A 412 24.20 16.06 15.15
C GLY A 412 23.81 16.80 16.42
N PHE A 413 22.75 17.62 16.41
CA PHE A 413 22.27 18.32 17.60
C PHE A 413 21.85 17.34 18.71
N LYS A 414 22.17 17.72 19.94
CA LYS A 414 21.74 17.10 21.19
C LYS A 414 21.56 18.22 22.21
N SER A 415 20.37 18.35 22.79
CA SER A 415 20.15 19.35 23.84
C SER A 415 20.95 19.03 25.10
N GLU A 416 21.08 20.03 25.98
CA GLU A 416 21.64 19.83 27.31
C GLU A 416 20.87 18.71 28.05
N PRO A 417 21.55 17.68 28.57
CA PRO A 417 20.90 16.58 29.28
C PRO A 417 20.24 17.06 30.58
N LYS A 418 18.92 16.88 30.67
CA LYS A 418 18.10 17.18 31.85
C LYS A 418 18.03 15.95 32.75
N ARG A 419 18.14 16.13 34.07
CA ARG A 419 17.91 15.05 35.04
C ARG A 419 16.43 14.67 35.03
N LEU A 420 16.16 13.37 35.13
CA LEU A 420 14.80 12.89 35.32
C LEU A 420 14.30 13.22 36.75
N PRO A 421 13.00 13.39 36.97
CA PRO A 421 12.42 13.52 38.32
C PRO A 421 12.78 12.33 39.21
N GLU A 422 12.83 12.53 40.53
CA GLU A 422 13.22 11.50 41.50
C GLU A 422 12.28 10.29 41.45
N GLU A 423 10.99 10.51 41.23
CA GLU A 423 9.98 9.48 41.13
C GLU A 423 10.19 8.59 39.90
N VAL A 424 10.65 9.18 38.81
CA VAL A 424 11.01 8.46 37.57
C VAL A 424 12.32 7.71 37.74
N CYS A 425 13.27 8.29 38.48
CA CYS A 425 14.54 7.62 38.79
C CYS A 425 14.32 6.38 39.64
N PHE A 426 13.44 6.44 40.64
CA PHE A 426 13.09 5.33 41.52
C PHE A 426 12.44 4.17 40.75
N GLU A 427 11.52 4.48 39.83
CA GLU A 427 10.90 3.48 38.94
C GLU A 427 11.92 2.77 38.03
N ILE A 428 12.98 3.48 37.62
CA ILE A 428 14.07 2.87 36.83
C ILE A 428 14.97 1.99 37.70
N ASP A 429 15.13 2.30 38.99
CA ASP A 429 15.97 1.57 39.93
C ASP A 429 15.32 0.27 40.42
N GLU A 430 14.02 0.26 40.73
CA GLU A 430 13.29 -0.97 41.13
C GLU A 430 13.40 -2.08 40.07
N ASP A 431 13.43 -1.69 38.79
CA ASP A 431 13.63 -2.60 37.66
C ASP A 431 15.09 -3.11 37.58
N GLY A 432 16.06 -2.34 38.05
CA GLY A 432 17.47 -2.70 38.12
C GLY A 432 17.77 -3.75 39.20
N ASP A 433 17.08 -3.67 40.34
CA ASP A 433 17.23 -4.60 41.47
C ASP A 433 16.58 -5.96 41.20
N SER A 434 15.51 -6.02 40.39
CA SER A 434 14.90 -7.29 39.94
C SER A 434 15.86 -8.19 39.12
N LEU A 435 16.92 -7.60 38.57
CA LEU A 435 17.98 -8.29 37.82
C LEU A 435 19.15 -8.74 38.70
N LEU A 436 19.25 -8.24 39.93
CA LEU A 436 20.24 -8.69 40.93
C LEU A 436 19.70 -9.85 41.79
N ASP A 437 18.38 -9.94 42.00
CA ASP A 437 17.73 -11.06 42.70
C ASP A 437 17.72 -12.39 41.90
N SER A 438 18.04 -12.35 40.60
CA SER A 438 18.17 -13.55 39.76
C SER A 438 19.61 -14.10 39.66
N ILE A 439 20.56 -13.53 40.41
CA ILE A 439 21.98 -13.99 40.43
C ILE A 439 22.39 -14.57 41.81
N SER A 440 21.52 -14.62 42.80
CA SER A 440 21.85 -15.14 44.16
C SER A 440 21.24 -16.49 44.52
N LEU A 441 21.15 -17.45 43.58
CA LEU A 441 20.89 -18.87 43.89
C LEU A 441 21.72 -19.80 43.01
N SER A 442 23.03 -19.61 43.01
CA SER A 442 23.97 -20.68 42.63
C SER A 442 25.22 -20.61 43.48
N GLN A 443 25.10 -20.96 44.76
CA GLN A 443 26.16 -21.60 45.51
C GLN A 443 25.65 -22.11 46.87
N ASP A 444 26.04 -23.35 47.13
CA ASP A 444 26.36 -23.94 48.42
C ASP A 444 25.31 -24.78 49.17
N LEU A 445 25.75 -26.04 49.36
CA LEU A 445 25.45 -27.04 50.39
C LEU A 445 24.26 -27.95 50.06
N SER A 446 24.41 -29.28 49.96
CA SER A 446 25.47 -30.22 50.36
C SER A 446 25.20 -31.58 49.71
#